data_AF-A0A2V9BV50-F1
#
_entry.id   AF-A0A2V9BV50-F1
#
_cell.length_a   1.000
_cell.length_b   1.000
_cell.length_c   1.000
_cell.angle_alpha   90.00
_cell.angle_beta   90.00
_cell.angle_gamma   90.00
#
_symmetry.space_group_name_H-M   'P 1'
#
loop_
_entity.id
_entity.type
_entity.pdbx_description
1 polymer ?
#
loop_
_entity_poly.entity_id
_entity_poly.type
_entity_poly.pdbx_seq_one_letter_code
_entity_poly.pdbx_strand_id
1 'polypeptide(L)'
;MSPKPKQKQDNRCQHTTADGRRCRMPRRNDDSSLCVDHWQREQQLYAGSVDAETLAAELLGSFKDFKTTTAVNHALGKLFALLAKNLIPVRNAAVLAYIGQLLLHSLSGVKNETMRSRGPDAWLQIIRRALQNESRKPAASQLARTIPQAAIPPEEETSVPS
;
A
#
# COMPACT_ATOMS: atom_id res chain seq x y z
N MET A 1 41.46 -13.64 -37.41
CA MET A 1 40.64 -13.36 -36.21
C MET A 1 39.50 -12.44 -36.64
N SER A 2 38.29 -12.97 -36.78
CA SER A 2 37.14 -12.18 -37.23
C SER A 2 36.65 -11.24 -36.12
N PRO A 3 36.36 -9.96 -36.40
CA PRO A 3 35.86 -9.04 -35.40
C PRO A 3 34.43 -9.41 -35.01
N LYS A 4 34.18 -9.61 -33.70
CA LYS A 4 32.85 -9.84 -33.12
C LYS A 4 31.94 -8.66 -33.49
N PRO A 5 30.70 -8.91 -33.97
CA PRO A 5 29.77 -7.83 -34.28
C PRO A 5 29.40 -7.09 -32.99
N LYS A 6 29.61 -5.77 -32.99
CA LYS A 6 29.18 -4.87 -31.91
C LYS A 6 27.65 -4.97 -31.81
N GLN A 7 27.13 -5.63 -30.78
CA GLN A 7 25.70 -5.64 -30.50
C GLN A 7 25.24 -4.20 -30.29
N LYS A 8 24.31 -3.73 -31.13
CA LYS A 8 23.63 -2.45 -30.91
C LYS A 8 22.86 -2.59 -29.61
N GLN A 9 23.37 -1.97 -28.55
CA GLN A 9 22.62 -1.85 -27.31
C GLN A 9 21.36 -1.03 -27.62
N ASP A 10 20.20 -1.63 -27.41
CA ASP A 10 18.91 -0.99 -27.69
C ASP A 10 18.65 0.08 -26.62
N ASN A 11 19.01 1.34 -26.88
CA ASN A 11 18.88 2.43 -25.90
C ASN A 11 17.43 2.81 -25.55
N ARG A 12 16.42 2.05 -25.99
CA ARG A 12 15.00 2.31 -25.72
C ARG A 12 14.53 1.61 -24.45
N CYS A 13 13.54 2.23 -23.82
CA CYS A 13 12.75 1.66 -22.75
C CYS A 13 12.12 0.32 -23.18
N GLN A 14 12.23 -0.69 -22.33
CA GLN A 14 11.69 -2.02 -22.59
C GLN A 14 10.19 -2.16 -22.26
N HIS A 15 9.57 -1.15 -21.64
CA HIS A 15 8.15 -1.16 -21.31
C HIS A 15 7.28 -1.27 -22.58
N THR A 16 6.28 -2.15 -22.52
CA THR A 16 5.32 -2.38 -23.60
C THR A 16 3.93 -1.99 -23.12
N THR A 17 3.25 -1.13 -23.87
CA THR A 17 1.87 -0.72 -23.56
C THR A 17 0.89 -1.87 -23.83
N ALA A 18 -0.34 -1.78 -23.31
CA ALA A 18 -1.39 -2.78 -23.53
C ALA A 18 -1.66 -3.06 -25.03
N ASP A 19 -1.45 -2.07 -25.90
CA ASP A 19 -1.56 -2.19 -27.36
C ASP A 19 -0.34 -2.87 -28.03
N GLY A 20 0.59 -3.46 -27.27
CA GLY A 20 1.79 -4.14 -27.78
C GLY A 20 2.89 -3.21 -28.30
N ARG A 21 2.72 -1.89 -28.19
CA ARG A 21 3.71 -0.91 -28.64
C ARG A 21 4.81 -0.73 -27.58
N ARG A 22 6.08 -0.85 -27.98
CA ARG A 22 7.22 -0.53 -27.09
C ARG A 22 7.36 0.98 -26.94
N CYS A 23 7.63 1.43 -25.72
CA CYS A 23 7.92 2.82 -25.43
C CYS A 23 9.12 3.32 -26.25
N ARG A 24 9.03 4.53 -26.80
CA ARG A 24 10.08 5.12 -27.65
C ARG A 24 11.11 5.94 -26.86
N MET A 25 10.87 6.18 -25.57
CA MET A 25 11.76 6.97 -24.71
C MET A 25 13.08 6.25 -24.47
N PRO A 26 14.20 6.98 -24.34
CA PRO A 26 15.48 6.40 -23.98
C PRO A 26 15.47 5.86 -22.55
N ARG A 27 16.30 4.86 -22.27
CA ARG A 27 16.51 4.35 -20.91
C ARG A 27 17.16 5.44 -20.04
N ARG A 28 16.92 5.38 -18.73
CA ARG A 28 17.48 6.35 -17.77
C ARG A 28 19.02 6.27 -17.68
N ASN A 29 19.56 5.06 -17.73
CA ASN A 29 20.97 4.74 -17.58
C ASN A 29 21.21 3.33 -18.14
N ASP A 30 22.46 2.98 -18.44
CA ASP A 30 22.81 1.71 -19.12
C ASP A 30 22.33 0.47 -18.34
N ASP A 31 22.26 0.55 -17.01
CA ASP A 31 21.79 -0.52 -16.14
C ASP A 31 20.26 -0.57 -15.97
N SER A 32 19.53 0.47 -16.40
CA SER A 32 18.07 0.51 -16.30
C SER A 32 17.44 -0.03 -17.58
N SER A 33 16.45 -0.90 -17.45
CA SER A 33 15.62 -1.38 -18.58
C SER A 33 14.54 -0.36 -18.98
N LEU A 34 14.24 0.63 -18.12
CA LEU A 34 13.15 1.58 -18.28
C LEU A 34 13.62 3.03 -18.49
N CYS A 35 12.77 3.85 -19.11
CA CYS A 35 12.92 5.31 -19.14
C CYS A 35 12.57 5.93 -17.79
N VAL A 36 12.93 7.20 -17.58
CA VAL A 36 12.64 7.93 -16.33
C VAL A 36 11.16 7.83 -15.95
N ASP A 37 10.23 8.09 -16.87
CA ASP A 37 8.79 8.04 -16.58
C ASP A 37 8.30 6.65 -16.17
N HIS A 38 8.73 5.61 -16.88
CA HIS A 38 8.30 4.23 -16.58
C HIS A 38 8.99 3.70 -15.34
N TRP A 39 10.27 4.04 -15.12
CA TRP A 39 10.95 3.74 -13.87
C TRP A 39 10.29 4.44 -12.70
N GLN A 40 9.87 5.70 -12.84
CA GLN A 40 9.20 6.44 -11.78
C GLN A 40 7.79 5.90 -11.53
N ARG A 41 7.05 5.48 -12.57
CA ARG A 41 5.76 4.80 -12.43
C ARG A 41 5.92 3.43 -11.78
N GLU A 42 6.93 2.67 -12.18
CA GLU A 42 7.26 1.38 -11.59
C GLU A 42 7.68 1.55 -10.12
N GLN A 43 8.54 2.53 -9.83
CA GLN A 43 8.87 2.92 -8.46
C GLN A 43 7.65 3.44 -7.70
N GLN A 44 6.65 4.08 -8.30
CA GLN A 44 5.41 4.43 -7.59
C GLN A 44 4.57 3.18 -7.27
N LEU A 45 4.65 2.15 -8.09
CA LEU A 45 4.03 0.85 -7.81
C LEU A 45 4.79 0.08 -6.72
N TYR A 46 6.13 0.16 -6.71
CA TYR A 46 7.00 -0.58 -5.77
C TYR A 46 7.37 0.18 -4.48
N ALA A 47 7.46 1.51 -4.49
CA ALA A 47 7.70 2.33 -3.30
C ALA A 47 6.52 2.31 -2.32
N GLY A 48 5.36 1.82 -2.77
CA GLY A 48 4.21 1.45 -1.93
C GLY A 48 4.19 -0.02 -1.51
N SER A 49 5.22 -0.83 -1.80
CA SER A 49 5.30 -2.23 -1.35
C SER A 49 5.74 -2.31 0.11
N VAL A 50 4.93 -1.70 0.96
CA VAL A 50 4.81 -2.18 2.34
C VAL A 50 4.47 -3.66 2.24
N ASP A 51 5.21 -4.49 2.95
CA ASP A 51 4.92 -5.92 3.06
C ASP A 51 3.43 -6.13 3.35
N ALA A 52 2.79 -7.00 2.58
CA ALA A 52 1.33 -7.17 2.60
C ALA A 52 0.84 -7.55 4.00
N GLU A 53 1.64 -8.33 4.74
CA GLU A 53 1.34 -8.72 6.13
C GLU A 53 1.38 -7.50 7.06
N THR A 54 2.39 -6.64 6.91
CA THR A 54 2.52 -5.40 7.67
C THR A 54 1.36 -4.43 7.38
N LEU A 55 0.97 -4.29 6.11
CA LEU A 55 -0.18 -3.48 5.70
C LEU A 55 -1.49 -4.03 6.29
N ALA A 56 -1.68 -5.34 6.22
CA ALA A 56 -2.85 -6.02 6.80
C ALA A 56 -2.90 -5.82 8.32
N ALA A 57 -1.76 -5.96 9.00
CA ALA A 57 -1.65 -5.73 10.44
C ALA A 57 -1.98 -4.28 10.83
N GLU A 58 -1.54 -3.29 10.05
CA GLU A 58 -1.86 -1.88 10.30
C GLU A 58 -3.36 -1.57 10.07
N LEU A 59 -3.96 -2.13 9.02
CA LEU A 59 -5.38 -1.95 8.71
C LEU A 59 -6.28 -2.61 9.75
N LEU A 60 -5.96 -3.84 10.16
CA LEU A 60 -6.77 -4.61 11.11
C LEU A 60 -6.52 -4.19 12.56
N GLY A 61 -5.29 -3.83 12.91
CA GLY A 61 -4.90 -3.47 14.27
C GLY A 61 -5.28 -4.56 15.28
N SER A 62 -6.10 -4.20 16.26
CA SER A 62 -6.58 -5.12 17.30
C SER A 62 -7.81 -5.95 16.89
N PHE A 63 -8.38 -5.71 15.71
CA PHE A 63 -9.60 -6.39 15.25
C PHE A 63 -9.27 -7.69 14.54
N LYS A 64 -10.01 -8.76 14.89
CA LYS A 64 -9.89 -10.08 14.27
C LYS A 64 -11.06 -10.44 13.37
N ASP A 65 -12.16 -9.68 13.46
CA ASP A 65 -13.35 -9.85 12.63
C ASP A 65 -14.05 -8.50 12.39
N PHE A 66 -15.00 -8.52 11.45
CA PHE A 66 -15.76 -7.35 11.00
C PHE A 66 -17.24 -7.45 11.34
N LYS A 67 -17.55 -7.90 12.57
CA LYS A 67 -18.95 -8.12 12.99
C LYS A 67 -19.65 -6.85 13.48
N THR A 68 -18.94 -5.72 13.54
CA THR A 68 -19.46 -4.44 14.04
C THR A 68 -19.06 -3.30 13.13
N THR A 69 -19.87 -2.24 13.13
CA THR A 69 -19.56 -0.99 12.42
C THR A 69 -18.26 -0.38 12.94
N THR A 70 -17.99 -0.48 14.25
CA THR A 70 -16.74 -0.04 14.87
C THR A 70 -15.51 -0.68 14.22
N ALA A 71 -15.51 -2.01 14.06
CA ALA A 71 -14.38 -2.73 13.48
C ALA A 71 -14.14 -2.33 12.01
N VAL A 72 -15.21 -2.21 11.23
CA VAL A 72 -15.12 -1.82 9.82
C VAL A 72 -14.67 -0.36 9.67
N ASN A 73 -15.25 0.56 10.45
CA ASN A 73 -14.87 1.98 10.40
C ASN A 73 -13.44 2.21 10.86
N HIS A 74 -12.93 1.45 11.84
CA HIS A 74 -11.52 1.51 12.22
C HIS A 74 -10.62 1.18 11.02
N ALA A 75 -10.88 0.06 10.33
CA ALA A 75 -10.09 -0.33 9.17
C ALA A 75 -10.20 0.69 8.01
N LEU A 76 -11.39 1.24 7.75
CA LEU A 76 -11.58 2.29 6.75
C LEU A 76 -10.87 3.60 7.13
N GLY A 77 -10.85 3.97 8.41
CA GLY A 77 -10.09 5.13 8.89
C GLY A 77 -8.58 4.95 8.72
N LYS A 78 -8.06 3.74 9.00
CA LYS A 78 -6.67 3.38 8.72
C LYS A 78 -6.36 3.42 7.23
N LEU A 79 -7.24 2.87 6.40
CA LEU A 79 -7.11 2.90 4.95
C LEU A 79 -7.05 4.34 4.42
N PHE A 80 -7.92 5.22 4.92
CA PHE A 80 -7.92 6.64 4.59
C PHE A 80 -6.57 7.29 4.94
N ALA A 81 -6.04 7.03 6.14
CA ALA A 81 -4.75 7.57 6.56
C ALA A 81 -3.58 7.05 5.69
N LEU A 82 -3.60 5.77 5.30
CA LEU A 82 -2.59 5.17 4.43
C LEU A 82 -2.64 5.75 3.01
N LEU A 83 -3.84 5.93 2.47
CA LEU A 83 -4.05 6.55 1.16
C LEU A 83 -3.59 8.01 1.17
N ALA A 84 -3.95 8.78 2.21
CA ALA A 84 -3.51 10.17 2.37
C ALA A 84 -1.98 10.31 2.43
N LYS A 85 -1.27 9.29 2.94
CA LYS A 85 0.19 9.23 2.99
C LYS A 85 0.84 8.63 1.74
N ASN A 86 0.07 8.30 0.69
CA ASN A 86 0.55 7.57 -0.49
C ASN A 86 1.27 6.25 -0.18
N LEU A 87 0.92 5.58 0.93
CA LEU A 87 1.51 4.30 1.32
C LEU A 87 0.82 3.09 0.70
N ILE A 88 -0.31 3.31 0.01
CA ILE A 88 -1.05 2.28 -0.70
C ILE A 88 -1.49 2.83 -2.08
N PRO A 89 -1.45 2.02 -3.16
CA PRO A 89 -1.97 2.43 -4.45
C PRO A 89 -3.46 2.77 -4.39
N VAL A 90 -3.88 3.85 -5.08
CA VAL A 90 -5.28 4.32 -5.14
C VAL A 90 -6.24 3.21 -5.56
N ARG A 91 -5.84 2.38 -6.53
CA ARG A 91 -6.66 1.25 -7.00
C ARG A 91 -6.94 0.24 -5.88
N ASN A 92 -5.92 -0.10 -5.09
CA ASN A 92 -6.07 -1.04 -3.98
C ASN A 92 -6.97 -0.44 -2.90
N ALA A 93 -6.80 0.86 -2.60
CA ALA A 93 -7.67 1.56 -1.65
C ALA A 93 -9.14 1.58 -2.11
N ALA A 94 -9.41 1.80 -3.40
CA ALA A 94 -10.76 1.75 -3.95
C ALA A 94 -11.41 0.36 -3.78
N VAL A 95 -10.67 -0.72 -4.05
CA VAL A 95 -11.15 -2.09 -3.84
C VAL A 95 -11.42 -2.37 -2.36
N LEU A 96 -10.52 -1.97 -1.46
CA LEU A 96 -10.69 -2.16 -0.02
C LEU A 96 -11.87 -1.34 0.53
N ALA A 97 -12.08 -0.12 0.04
CA ALA A 97 -13.24 0.69 0.41
C ALA A 97 -14.56 0.03 -0.03
N TYR A 98 -14.59 -0.54 -1.24
CA TYR A 98 -15.75 -1.30 -1.71
C TYR A 98 -16.03 -2.55 -0.86
N ILE A 99 -14.99 -3.31 -0.49
CA ILE A 99 -15.13 -4.43 0.45
C ILE A 99 -15.68 -3.94 1.80
N GLY A 100 -15.17 -2.81 2.31
CA GLY A 100 -15.68 -2.19 3.53
C GLY A 100 -17.17 -1.83 3.44
N GLN A 101 -17.62 -1.31 2.30
CA GLN A 101 -19.04 -1.06 2.04
C GLN A 101 -19.87 -2.36 2.08
N LEU A 102 -19.39 -3.43 1.43
CA LEU A 102 -20.07 -4.74 1.46
C LEU A 102 -20.17 -5.29 2.89
N LEU A 103 -19.10 -5.15 3.69
CA LEU A 103 -19.09 -5.54 5.10
C LEU A 103 -20.14 -4.74 5.88
N LEU A 104 -20.19 -3.41 5.73
CA LEU A 104 -21.20 -2.56 6.39
C LEU A 104 -22.62 -2.97 6.04
N HIS A 105 -22.90 -3.29 4.77
CA HIS A 105 -24.21 -3.75 4.34
C HIS A 105 -24.61 -5.09 4.98
N SER A 106 -23.64 -6.00 5.16
CA SER A 106 -23.87 -7.32 5.78
C SER A 106 -24.13 -7.28 7.30
N LEU A 107 -23.77 -6.18 7.98
CA LEU A 107 -23.86 -6.08 9.45
C LEU A 107 -25.28 -6.28 10.00
N SER A 108 -26.30 -5.88 9.26
CA SER A 108 -27.70 -6.11 9.64
C SER A 108 -28.01 -7.61 9.72
N GLY A 109 -27.51 -8.40 8.77
CA GLY A 109 -27.59 -9.87 8.76
C GLY A 109 -26.84 -10.48 9.95
N VAL A 110 -25.58 -10.08 10.16
CA VAL A 110 -24.75 -10.56 11.28
C VAL A 110 -25.40 -10.29 12.64
N LYS A 111 -25.96 -9.09 12.82
CA LYS A 111 -26.72 -8.74 14.02
C LYS A 111 -27.92 -9.67 14.17
N ASN A 112 -28.75 -9.83 13.14
CA ASN A 112 -29.94 -10.67 13.20
C ASN A 112 -29.61 -12.14 13.50
N GLU A 113 -28.59 -12.70 12.86
CA GLU A 113 -28.11 -14.06 13.10
C GLU A 113 -27.63 -14.23 14.55
N THR A 114 -26.85 -13.29 15.06
CA THR A 114 -26.35 -13.32 16.44
C THR A 114 -27.50 -13.24 17.44
N MET A 115 -28.42 -12.28 17.23
CA MET A 115 -29.58 -12.09 18.10
C MET A 115 -30.47 -13.32 18.14
N ARG A 116 -30.71 -13.98 16.99
CA ARG A 116 -31.56 -15.17 16.89
C ARG A 116 -30.90 -16.43 17.44
N SER A 117 -29.59 -16.60 17.22
CA SER A 117 -28.88 -17.84 17.60
C SER A 117 -28.32 -17.82 19.03
N ARG A 118 -27.90 -16.65 19.52
CA ARG A 118 -27.16 -16.50 20.80
C ARG A 118 -27.81 -15.49 21.76
N GLY A 119 -28.84 -14.78 21.31
CA GLY A 119 -29.59 -13.83 22.13
C GLY A 119 -28.99 -12.41 22.18
N PRO A 120 -29.72 -11.47 22.81
CA PRO A 120 -29.34 -10.06 22.88
C PRO A 120 -28.02 -9.80 23.62
N ASP A 121 -27.76 -10.51 24.71
CA ASP A 121 -26.56 -10.31 25.52
C ASP A 121 -25.29 -10.64 24.73
N ALA A 122 -25.33 -11.69 23.89
CA ALA A 122 -24.21 -12.05 23.04
C ALA A 122 -23.84 -10.91 22.06
N TRP A 123 -24.83 -10.25 21.47
CA TRP A 123 -24.61 -9.11 20.59
C TRP A 123 -23.99 -7.91 21.33
N LEU A 124 -24.50 -7.60 22.53
CA LEU A 124 -23.94 -6.53 23.37
C LEU A 124 -22.48 -6.80 23.76
N GLN A 125 -22.13 -8.06 24.05
CA GLN A 125 -20.75 -8.44 24.34
C GLN A 125 -19.84 -8.28 23.12
N ILE A 126 -20.32 -8.56 21.90
CA ILE A 126 -19.56 -8.32 20.67
C ILE A 126 -19.28 -6.82 20.50
N ILE A 127 -20.30 -5.96 20.67
CA ILE A 127 -20.13 -4.50 20.59
C ILE A 127 -19.13 -4.01 21.64
N ARG A 128 -19.29 -4.43 22.90
CA ARG A 128 -18.41 -4.02 24.01
C ARG A 128 -16.96 -4.40 23.73
N ARG A 129 -16.70 -5.62 23.23
CA ARG A 129 -15.36 -6.05 22.83
C ARG A 129 -14.80 -5.22 21.69
N ALA A 130 -15.61 -4.88 20.69
CA ALA A 130 -15.17 -4.05 19.57
C ALA A 130 -14.73 -2.65 20.02
N LEU A 131 -15.50 -1.99 20.90
CA LEU A 131 -15.16 -0.68 21.45
C LEU A 131 -13.89 -0.71 22.32
N GLN A 132 -13.71 -1.80 23.08
CA GLN A 132 -12.48 -2.02 23.86
C GLN A 132 -11.25 -2.18 22.94
N ASN A 133 -11.39 -2.91 21.84
CA ASN A 133 -10.32 -3.10 20.86
C ASN A 133 -9.95 -1.79 20.14
N GLU A 134 -10.94 -0.93 19.85
CA GLU A 134 -10.71 0.40 19.27
C GLU A 134 -9.90 1.30 20.22
N SER A 135 -10.27 1.29 21.51
CA SER A 135 -9.60 2.08 22.54
C SER A 135 -8.17 1.60 22.82
N ARG A 136 -7.84 0.36 22.44
CA ARG A 136 -6.52 -0.21 22.63
C ARG A 136 -5.55 0.46 21.67
N LYS A 137 -4.63 1.25 22.22
CA LYS A 137 -3.55 1.89 21.46
C LYS A 137 -2.86 0.83 20.58
N PRO A 138 -2.79 1.01 19.25
CA PRO A 138 -2.09 0.06 18.40
C PRO A 138 -0.63 -0.01 18.84
N ALA A 139 -0.08 -1.22 18.89
CA ALA A 139 1.36 -1.41 18.99
C ALA A 139 2.01 -0.58 17.86
N ALA A 140 3.07 0.16 18.19
CA ALA A 140 3.67 1.20 17.35
C ALA A 140 3.61 0.85 15.84
N SER A 141 3.02 1.75 15.06
CA SER A 141 2.80 1.57 13.61
C SER A 141 4.09 1.10 12.94
N GLN A 142 4.10 -0.17 12.50
CA GLN A 142 5.30 -0.82 11.97
C GLN A 142 5.80 -0.13 10.69
N LEU A 143 4.90 0.55 9.98
CA LEU A 143 5.17 1.33 8.78
C LEU A 143 6.03 2.57 9.01
N ALA A 144 6.09 3.08 10.24
CA ALA A 144 6.92 4.23 10.58
C ALA A 144 8.43 3.87 10.67
N ARG A 145 8.78 2.58 10.74
CA ARG A 145 10.18 2.13 10.88
C ARG A 145 10.92 1.91 9.56
N THR A 146 10.23 1.86 8.43
CA THR A 146 10.81 1.42 7.14
C THR A 146 11.11 2.54 6.15
N ILE A 147 11.06 3.83 6.54
CA ILE A 147 11.53 4.91 5.66
C ILE A 147 13.06 4.93 5.72
N PRO A 148 13.80 4.59 4.64
CA PRO A 148 15.22 4.92 4.57
C PRO A 148 15.28 6.44 4.51
N GLN A 149 15.94 7.07 5.48
CA GLN A 149 16.36 8.46 5.34
C GLN A 149 17.16 8.55 4.04
N ALA A 150 16.64 9.31 3.07
CA ALA A 150 17.39 9.65 1.88
C ALA A 150 18.73 10.23 2.34
N ALA A 151 19.81 9.52 2.01
CA ALA A 151 21.15 9.98 2.28
C ALA A 151 21.31 11.37 1.68
N ILE A 152 21.53 12.36 2.54
CA ILE A 152 21.94 13.70 2.15
C ILE A 152 23.28 13.50 1.42
N PRO A 153 23.40 13.86 0.13
CA PRO A 153 24.69 13.79 -0.54
C PRO A 153 25.66 14.75 0.15
N PRO A 154 26.94 14.38 0.34
CA PRO A 154 27.93 15.26 0.95
C PRO A 154 28.07 16.53 0.09
N GLU A 155 28.01 17.68 0.76
CA GLU A 155 28.26 18.99 0.15
C GLU A 155 29.66 18.99 -0.46
N GLU A 156 29.72 19.21 -1.77
CA GLU A 156 30.95 19.30 -2.55
C GLU A 156 31.63 20.63 -2.18
N GLU A 157 32.73 20.56 -1.43
CA GLU A 157 33.59 21.70 -1.08
C GLU A 157 34.11 22.38 -2.35
N THR A 158 33.46 23.46 -2.77
CA THR A 158 34.04 24.38 -3.76
C THR A 158 35.10 25.23 -3.05
N SER A 159 36.33 24.71 -3.06
CA SER A 159 37.53 25.47 -2.77
C SER A 159 37.79 26.46 -3.92
N VAL A 160 37.69 27.75 -3.62
CA VAL A 160 38.06 28.84 -4.52
C VAL A 160 39.52 29.22 -4.21
N PRO A 161 40.48 29.12 -5.15
CA PRO A 161 41.82 29.65 -4.95
C PRO A 161 41.86 31.16 -5.22
N SER A 162 42.75 31.81 -4.48
CA SER A 162 42.99 33.26 -4.37
C SER A 162 43.46 33.97 -5.63
#